data_AF-A0A2M6W899-F1
#
_entry.id   AF-A0A2M6W899-F1
#
_cell.length_a   1.000
_cell.length_b   1.000
_cell.length_c   1.000
_cell.angle_alpha   90.00
_cell.angle_beta   90.00
_cell.angle_gamma   90.00
#
_symmetry.space_group_name_H-M   'P 1'
#
loop_
_entity.id
_entity.type
_entity.pdbx_description
1 polymer ?
#
loop_
_entity_poly.entity_id
_entity_poly.type
_entity_poly.pdbx_seq_one_letter_code
_entity_poly.pdbx_strand_id
1 'polypeptide(L)'
;MASSENEKMNKENYYRKITALLPRVKKSIDKIKLGFNKKMVKKNLLIFFLFFLFLTSIFLAYCSFEIYQLYNRVDADYKKGINSLSYWEAVVEKHPNYTDAYYKLALEAFKIKKFDKAAEYLDKALFLDPNFEKAKDLKALIVN
;
A
#
# COMPACT_ATOMS: atom_id res chain seq x y z
N MET A 1 36.75 53.53 -4.26
CA MET A 1 37.46 53.42 -2.97
C MET A 1 36.51 53.63 -1.77
N ALA A 2 35.67 54.67 -1.73
CA ALA A 2 34.76 54.91 -0.60
C ALA A 2 33.71 53.79 -0.32
N SER A 3 33.26 53.07 -1.35
CA SER A 3 32.25 51.99 -1.20
C SER A 3 32.84 50.74 -0.51
N SER A 4 34.09 50.38 -0.79
CA SER A 4 34.75 49.21 -0.19
C SER A 4 35.18 49.44 1.27
N GLU A 5 35.47 50.69 1.64
CA GLU A 5 35.74 51.08 3.04
C GLU A 5 34.47 51.07 3.89
N ASN A 6 33.35 51.60 3.38
CA ASN A 6 32.07 51.54 4.08
C ASN A 6 31.60 50.09 4.29
N GLU A 7 31.82 49.20 3.31
CA GLU A 7 31.44 47.79 3.44
C GLU A 7 32.32 47.04 4.46
N LYS A 8 33.64 47.33 4.51
CA LYS A 8 34.55 46.82 5.55
C LYS A 8 34.16 47.31 6.94
N MET A 9 33.89 48.61 7.08
CA MET A 9 33.48 49.24 8.34
C MET A 9 32.15 48.66 8.85
N ASN A 10 31.21 48.39 7.93
CA ASN A 10 29.93 47.77 8.28
C ASN A 10 30.10 46.31 8.72
N LYS A 11 30.96 45.53 8.05
CA LYS A 11 31.31 44.16 8.45
C LYS A 11 31.95 44.11 9.85
N GLU A 12 32.92 44.99 10.15
CA GLU A 12 33.52 45.08 11.49
C GLU A 12 32.47 45.37 12.57
N ASN A 13 31.47 46.20 12.25
CA ASN A 13 30.38 46.54 13.16
C ASN A 13 29.44 45.33 13.43
N TYR A 14 29.22 44.49 12.42
CA TYR A 14 28.49 43.22 12.58
C TYR A 14 29.24 42.25 13.49
N TYR A 15 30.54 42.03 13.26
CA TYR A 15 31.32 41.16 14.13
C TYR A 15 31.30 41.66 15.56
N ARG A 16 31.45 42.97 15.79
CA ARG A 16 31.40 43.56 17.13
C ARG A 16 30.06 43.32 17.84
N LYS A 17 28.94 43.44 17.13
CA LYS A 17 27.60 43.14 17.67
C LYS A 17 27.44 41.65 18.02
N ILE A 18 27.90 40.74 17.16
CA ILE A 18 27.84 39.29 17.40
C ILE A 18 28.72 38.92 18.62
N THR A 19 29.95 39.43 18.68
CA THR A 19 30.88 39.17 19.78
C THR A 19 30.39 39.74 21.11
N ALA A 20 29.64 40.85 21.11
CA ALA A 20 29.01 41.39 22.30
C ALA A 20 27.85 40.50 22.83
N LEU A 21 27.19 39.73 21.95
CA LEU A 21 26.11 38.80 22.32
C LEU A 21 26.62 37.44 22.81
N LEU A 22 27.81 37.03 22.36
CA LEU A 22 28.46 35.74 22.65
C LEU A 22 28.43 35.34 24.14
N PRO A 23 28.78 36.22 25.11
CA PRO A 23 28.74 35.89 26.53
C PRO A 23 27.33 35.59 27.06
N ARG A 24 26.34 36.34 26.57
CA ARG A 24 24.93 36.21 26.97
C ARG A 24 24.33 34.91 26.43
N VAL A 25 24.66 34.58 25.19
CA VAL A 25 24.30 33.30 24.55
C VAL A 25 24.98 32.14 25.27
N LYS A 26 26.29 32.23 25.54
CA LYS A 26 27.05 31.20 26.26
C LYS A 26 26.48 30.91 27.65
N LYS A 27 26.18 31.95 28.43
CA LYS A 27 25.55 31.81 29.75
C LYS A 27 24.18 31.14 29.67
N SER A 28 23.41 31.42 28.63
CA SER A 28 22.10 30.81 28.40
C SER A 28 22.25 29.32 28.04
N ILE A 29 23.20 28.97 27.17
CA ILE A 29 23.54 27.58 26.80
C ILE A 29 24.04 26.80 28.02
N ASP A 30 24.89 27.41 28.84
CA ASP A 30 25.45 26.77 30.04
C ASP A 30 24.35 26.48 31.08
N LYS A 31 23.37 27.39 31.23
CA LYS A 31 22.21 27.21 32.11
C LYS A 31 21.31 26.06 31.63
N ILE A 32 21.13 25.91 30.32
CA ILE A 32 20.41 24.79 29.70
C ILE A 32 21.15 23.48 29.95
N LYS A 33 22.47 23.43 29.72
CA LYS A 33 23.30 22.25 30.01
C LYS A 33 23.26 21.83 31.49
N LEU A 34 23.20 22.79 32.41
CA LEU A 34 23.14 22.53 33.86
C LEU A 34 21.82 21.89 34.30
N GLY A 35 20.70 22.22 33.65
CA GLY A 35 19.38 21.62 33.92
C GLY A 35 19.25 20.17 33.43
N PHE A 36 20.09 19.76 32.46
CA PHE A 36 20.08 18.42 31.89
C PHE A 36 21.08 17.50 32.62
N ASN A 37 20.61 16.81 33.65
CA ASN A 37 21.39 15.71 34.25
C ASN A 37 21.62 14.62 33.17
N LYS A 38 22.87 14.41 32.73
CA LYS A 38 23.24 13.46 31.66
C LYS A 38 22.67 12.04 31.88
N LYS A 39 22.54 11.59 33.13
CA LYS A 39 21.93 10.29 33.48
C LYS A 39 20.41 10.30 33.26
N MET A 40 19.75 11.40 33.59
CA MET A 40 18.31 11.62 33.39
C MET A 40 17.95 11.73 31.91
N VAL A 41 18.76 12.44 31.11
CA VAL A 41 18.57 12.56 29.66
C VAL A 41 18.67 11.21 28.97
N LYS A 42 19.69 10.40 29.28
CA LYS A 42 19.84 9.05 28.71
C LYS A 42 18.67 8.12 29.05
N LYS A 43 18.17 8.17 30.30
CA LYS A 43 17.00 7.38 30.72
C LYS A 43 15.74 7.81 29.98
N ASN A 44 15.49 9.12 29.86
CA ASN A 44 14.33 9.63 29.13
C ASN A 44 14.42 9.31 27.63
N LEU A 45 15.61 9.44 27.03
CA LEU A 45 15.87 9.05 25.65
C LEU A 45 15.61 7.56 25.42
N LEU A 46 16.03 6.70 26.35
CA LEU A 46 15.76 5.27 26.29
C LEU A 46 14.25 4.98 26.36
N ILE A 47 13.50 5.69 27.20
CA ILE A 47 12.04 5.55 27.29
C ILE A 47 11.36 5.95 25.97
N PHE A 48 11.76 7.08 25.36
CA PHE A 48 11.25 7.48 24.05
C PHE A 48 11.58 6.45 22.96
N PHE A 49 12.78 5.90 22.98
CA PHE A 49 13.19 4.86 22.04
C PHE A 49 12.37 3.57 22.22
N LEU A 50 12.15 3.12 23.45
CA LEU A 50 11.31 1.96 23.75
C LEU A 50 9.85 2.19 23.34
N PHE A 51 9.32 3.40 23.57
CA PHE A 51 7.98 3.77 23.13
C PHE A 51 7.86 3.78 21.61
N PHE A 52 8.87 4.30 20.91
CA PHE A 52 8.93 4.23 19.46
C PHE A 52 8.95 2.78 18.95
N LEU A 53 9.78 1.91 19.54
CA LEU A 53 9.78 0.48 19.21
C LEU A 53 8.41 -0.16 19.44
N PHE A 54 7.76 0.18 20.56
CA PHE A 54 6.42 -0.31 20.87
C PHE A 54 5.39 0.16 19.82
N LEU A 55 5.42 1.43 19.43
CA LEU A 55 4.56 1.96 18.37
C LEU A 55 4.82 1.26 17.02
N THR A 56 6.08 1.03 16.65
CA THR A 56 6.41 0.32 15.41
C THR A 56 5.91 -1.12 15.44
N SER A 57 5.98 -1.80 16.59
CA SER A 57 5.44 -3.14 16.77
C SER A 57 3.92 -3.18 16.60
N ILE A 58 3.19 -2.22 17.22
CA ILE A 58 1.74 -2.08 17.03
C ILE A 58 1.40 -1.82 15.56
N PHE A 59 2.15 -0.94 14.90
CA PHE A 59 1.94 -0.63 13.49
C PHE A 59 2.13 -1.86 12.60
N LEU A 60 3.21 -2.62 12.80
CA LEU A 60 3.46 -3.87 12.08
C LEU A 60 2.36 -4.91 12.34
N ALA A 61 1.88 -5.02 13.57
CA ALA A 61 0.78 -5.91 13.93
C ALA A 61 -0.55 -5.49 13.27
N TYR A 62 -0.81 -4.19 13.16
CA TYR A 62 -1.97 -3.68 12.45
C TYR A 62 -1.88 -3.99 10.95
N CYS A 63 -0.74 -3.70 10.31
CA CYS A 63 -0.51 -4.03 8.89
C CYS A 63 -0.62 -5.54 8.64
N SER A 64 -0.05 -6.39 9.50
CA SER A 64 -0.14 -7.85 9.34
C SER A 64 -1.57 -8.36 9.49
N PHE A 65 -2.33 -7.79 10.42
CA PHE A 65 -3.75 -8.11 10.59
C PHE A 65 -4.58 -7.76 9.34
N GLU A 66 -4.37 -6.59 8.75
CA GLU A 66 -5.07 -6.17 7.53
C GLU A 66 -4.72 -7.08 6.33
N ILE A 67 -3.44 -7.40 6.14
CA ILE A 67 -2.98 -8.32 5.10
C ILE A 67 -3.58 -9.72 5.30
N TYR A 68 -3.64 -10.20 6.53
CA TYR A 68 -4.21 -11.52 6.85
C TYR A 68 -5.71 -11.58 6.50
N GLN A 69 -6.46 -10.51 6.80
CA GLN A 69 -7.87 -10.42 6.43
C GLN A 69 -8.06 -10.39 4.91
N LEU A 70 -7.23 -9.63 4.18
CA LEU A 70 -7.26 -9.60 2.72
C LEU A 70 -6.97 -10.99 2.13
N TYR A 71 -5.94 -11.67 2.64
CA TYR A 71 -5.57 -13.03 2.22
C TYR A 71 -6.74 -14.01 2.37
N ASN A 72 -7.40 -14.01 3.53
CA ASN A 72 -8.54 -14.89 3.79
C ASN A 72 -9.74 -14.61 2.85
N ARG A 73 -9.98 -13.35 2.49
CA ARG A 73 -11.05 -12.99 1.53
C ARG A 73 -10.73 -13.53 0.13
N VAL A 74 -9.50 -13.31 -0.34
CA VAL A 74 -9.07 -13.77 -1.67
C VAL A 74 -9.12 -15.30 -1.76
N ASP A 75 -8.67 -16.01 -0.72
CA ASP A 75 -8.73 -17.47 -0.67
C ASP A 75 -10.18 -18.00 -0.66
N ALA A 76 -11.06 -17.36 0.11
CA ALA A 76 -12.47 -17.72 0.16
C ALA A 76 -13.16 -17.53 -1.21
N ASP A 77 -12.90 -16.40 -1.88
CA ASP A 77 -13.44 -16.11 -3.22
C ASP A 77 -12.90 -17.10 -4.26
N TYR A 78 -11.60 -17.42 -4.20
CA TYR A 78 -10.99 -18.43 -5.07
C TYR A 78 -11.63 -19.81 -4.88
N LYS A 79 -11.78 -20.26 -3.63
CA LYS A 79 -12.42 -21.54 -3.30
C LYS A 79 -13.88 -21.58 -3.76
N LYS A 80 -14.62 -20.48 -3.59
CA LYS A 80 -15.99 -20.36 -4.07
C LYS A 80 -16.07 -20.49 -5.59
N GLY A 81 -15.17 -19.82 -6.32
CA GLY A 81 -15.09 -19.92 -7.78
C GLY A 81 -14.77 -21.34 -8.27
N ILE A 82 -13.84 -22.04 -7.60
CA ILE A 82 -13.50 -23.44 -7.91
C ILE A 82 -14.71 -24.37 -7.69
N ASN A 83 -15.42 -24.24 -6.57
CA ASN A 83 -16.62 -25.04 -6.30
C ASN A 83 -17.71 -24.75 -7.33
N SER A 84 -17.89 -23.49 -7.71
CA SER A 84 -18.86 -23.10 -8.73
C SER A 84 -18.51 -23.67 -10.11
N LEU A 85 -17.22 -23.69 -10.48
CA LEU A 85 -16.77 -24.33 -11.72
C LEU A 85 -17.14 -25.82 -11.73
N SER A 86 -16.79 -26.56 -10.67
CA SER A 86 -17.10 -27.99 -10.59
C SER A 86 -18.61 -28.28 -10.69
N TYR A 87 -19.45 -27.45 -10.06
CA TYR A 87 -20.91 -27.56 -10.19
C TYR A 87 -21.36 -27.40 -11.65
N TRP A 88 -20.92 -26.33 -12.34
CA TRP A 88 -21.33 -26.09 -13.72
C TRP A 88 -20.71 -27.09 -14.70
N GLU A 89 -19.53 -27.64 -14.43
CA GLU A 89 -18.91 -28.71 -15.22
C GLU A 89 -19.81 -29.96 -15.21
N ALA A 90 -20.34 -30.34 -14.04
CA ALA A 90 -21.30 -31.43 -13.94
C ALA A 90 -22.64 -31.13 -14.63
N VAL A 91 -23.05 -29.86 -14.70
CA VAL A 91 -24.27 -29.45 -15.42
C VAL A 91 -24.08 -29.60 -16.92
N VAL A 92 -22.96 -29.13 -17.49
CA VAL A 92 -22.71 -29.25 -18.94
C VAL A 92 -22.44 -30.68 -19.38
N GLU A 93 -21.95 -31.55 -18.48
CA GLU A 93 -21.83 -32.98 -18.75
C GLU A 93 -23.19 -33.64 -18.96
N LYS A 94 -24.20 -33.28 -18.16
CA LYS A 94 -25.57 -33.79 -18.28
C LYS A 94 -26.37 -33.09 -19.37
N HIS A 95 -26.08 -31.82 -19.61
CA HIS A 95 -26.80 -30.95 -20.54
C HIS A 95 -25.81 -30.22 -21.47
N PRO A 96 -25.24 -30.93 -22.46
CA PRO A 96 -24.16 -30.41 -23.30
C PRO A 96 -24.59 -29.29 -24.26
N ASN A 97 -25.90 -29.04 -24.40
CA ASN A 97 -26.43 -27.96 -25.25
C ASN A 97 -26.95 -26.79 -24.41
N TYR A 98 -26.57 -26.69 -23.14
CA TYR A 98 -27.04 -25.62 -22.26
C TYR A 98 -26.12 -24.40 -22.33
N THR A 99 -26.44 -23.48 -23.24
CA THR A 99 -25.69 -22.23 -23.51
C THR A 99 -25.36 -21.44 -22.24
N ASP A 100 -26.34 -21.20 -21.37
CA ASP A 100 -26.14 -20.41 -20.14
C ASP A 100 -25.16 -21.09 -19.18
N ALA A 101 -25.14 -22.43 -19.11
CA ALA A 101 -24.18 -23.12 -18.25
C ALA A 101 -22.74 -22.94 -18.71
N TYR A 102 -22.48 -22.95 -20.03
CA TYR A 102 -21.15 -22.61 -20.56
C TYR A 102 -20.76 -21.16 -20.28
N TYR A 103 -21.70 -20.22 -20.39
CA TYR A 103 -21.43 -18.82 -19.99
C TYR A 103 -21.15 -18.70 -18.49
N LYS A 104 -21.85 -19.45 -17.63
CA LYS A 104 -21.56 -19.49 -16.19
C LYS A 104 -20.18 -20.08 -15.90
N LEU A 105 -19.79 -21.16 -16.59
CA LEU A 105 -18.43 -21.69 -16.52
C LEU A 105 -17.38 -20.65 -16.88
N ALA A 106 -17.59 -19.95 -18.00
CA ALA A 106 -16.70 -18.89 -18.44
C ALA A 106 -16.59 -17.76 -17.41
N LEU A 107 -17.71 -17.30 -16.88
CA LEU A 107 -17.77 -16.22 -15.91
C LEU A 107 -17.04 -16.58 -14.61
N GLU A 108 -17.22 -17.81 -14.10
CA GLU A 108 -16.53 -18.26 -12.90
C GLU A 108 -15.03 -18.48 -13.16
N ALA A 109 -14.65 -19.01 -14.33
CA ALA A 109 -13.26 -19.11 -14.75
C ALA A 109 -12.58 -17.73 -14.86
N PHE A 110 -13.29 -16.74 -15.41
CA PHE A 110 -12.82 -15.36 -15.51
C PHE A 110 -12.56 -14.74 -14.12
N LYS A 111 -13.48 -14.92 -13.17
CA LYS A 111 -13.32 -14.40 -11.79
C LYS A 111 -12.07 -14.94 -11.10
N ILE A 112 -11.73 -16.21 -11.33
CA ILE A 112 -10.52 -16.83 -10.78
C ILE A 112 -9.29 -16.68 -11.70
N LYS A 113 -9.35 -15.78 -12.70
CA LYS A 113 -8.28 -15.44 -13.63
C LYS A 113 -7.79 -16.61 -14.52
N LYS A 114 -8.63 -17.61 -14.75
CA LYS A 114 -8.39 -18.69 -15.72
C LYS A 114 -8.92 -18.28 -17.10
N PHE A 115 -8.25 -17.32 -17.71
CA PHE A 115 -8.72 -16.68 -18.95
C PHE A 115 -8.78 -17.63 -20.15
N ASP A 116 -7.81 -18.53 -20.29
CA ASP A 116 -7.79 -19.52 -21.38
C ASP A 116 -9.04 -20.41 -21.34
N LYS A 117 -9.34 -20.98 -20.16
CA LYS A 117 -10.55 -21.78 -19.95
C LYS A 117 -11.83 -20.96 -20.13
N ALA A 118 -11.83 -19.72 -19.66
CA ALA A 118 -12.96 -18.84 -19.84
C ALA A 118 -13.27 -18.62 -21.33
N ALA A 119 -12.25 -18.38 -22.16
CA ALA A 119 -12.39 -18.27 -23.60
C ALA A 119 -12.93 -19.56 -24.25
N GLU A 120 -12.39 -20.73 -23.88
CA GLU A 120 -12.88 -22.02 -24.38
C GLU A 120 -14.38 -22.24 -24.07
N TYR A 121 -14.82 -21.91 -22.86
CA TYR A 121 -16.24 -22.02 -22.50
C TYR A 121 -17.11 -20.99 -23.23
N LEU A 122 -16.61 -19.78 -23.46
CA LEU A 122 -17.31 -18.77 -24.27
C LEU A 122 -17.45 -19.19 -25.73
N ASP A 123 -16.44 -19.85 -26.29
CA ASP A 123 -16.50 -20.41 -27.63
C ASP A 123 -17.61 -21.45 -27.75
N LYS A 124 -17.74 -22.32 -26.75
CA LYS A 124 -18.85 -23.29 -26.69
C LYS A 124 -20.21 -22.60 -26.54
N ALA A 125 -20.32 -21.58 -25.68
CA ALA A 125 -21.56 -20.83 -25.52
C ALA A 125 -21.97 -20.13 -26.84
N LEU A 126 -21.02 -19.48 -27.52
CA LEU A 126 -21.26 -18.79 -28.78
C LEU A 126 -21.47 -19.75 -29.97
N PHE A 127 -20.95 -20.96 -29.89
CA PHE A 127 -21.26 -22.01 -30.87
C PHE A 127 -22.73 -22.45 -30.75
N LEU A 128 -23.24 -22.60 -29.53
CA LEU A 128 -24.64 -22.97 -29.27
C LEU A 128 -25.61 -21.81 -29.54
N ASP A 129 -25.23 -20.60 -29.16
CA ASP A 129 -25.98 -19.38 -29.46
C ASP A 129 -25.04 -18.27 -29.97
N PRO A 130 -24.91 -18.11 -31.29
CA PRO A 130 -24.08 -17.07 -31.90
C PRO A 130 -24.51 -15.64 -31.57
N ASN A 131 -25.73 -15.44 -31.06
CA ASN A 131 -26.27 -14.13 -30.71
C ASN A 131 -26.19 -13.84 -29.20
N PHE A 132 -25.48 -14.67 -28.43
CA PHE A 132 -25.37 -14.45 -26.99
C PHE A 132 -24.46 -13.25 -26.64
N GLU A 133 -25.06 -12.06 -26.56
CA GLU A 133 -24.36 -10.78 -26.35
C GLU A 133 -23.44 -10.80 -25.13
N LYS A 134 -23.94 -11.30 -23.99
CA LYS A 134 -23.15 -11.37 -22.74
C LYS A 134 -21.86 -12.19 -22.90
N ALA A 135 -21.91 -13.26 -23.71
CA ALA A 135 -20.73 -14.08 -23.98
C ALA A 135 -19.74 -13.34 -24.90
N LYS A 136 -20.22 -12.58 -25.89
CA LYS A 136 -19.36 -11.73 -26.73
C LYS A 136 -18.67 -10.64 -25.92
N ASP A 137 -19.42 -9.96 -25.06
CA ASP A 137 -18.90 -8.89 -24.20
C ASP A 137 -17.80 -9.41 -23.28
N LEU A 138 -18.05 -10.54 -22.59
CA LEU A 138 -17.05 -11.15 -21.72
C LEU A 138 -15.83 -11.65 -22.51
N LYS A 139 -16.02 -12.18 -23.73
CA LYS A 139 -14.91 -12.63 -24.57
C LYS A 139 -14.05 -11.46 -25.04
N ALA A 140 -14.66 -10.34 -25.39
CA ALA A 140 -13.95 -9.11 -25.75
C ALA A 140 -13.08 -8.59 -24.60
N LEU A 141 -13.55 -8.72 -23.35
CA LEU A 141 -12.77 -8.36 -22.16
C LEU A 141 -11.56 -9.26 -21.90
N ILE A 142 -11.55 -10.50 -22.41
CA ILE A 142 -10.43 -11.45 -22.23
C ILE A 142 -9.32 -11.23 -23.27
N VAL A 143 -9.69 -10.82 -24.48
CA VAL A 143 -8.77 -10.69 -25.63
C VAL A 143 -8.05 -9.33 -25.67
N ASN A 144 -8.54 -8.35 -24.90
CA ASN A 144 -8.02 -6.98 -24.83
C ASN A 144 -7.04 -6.81 -23.66
#